data_AF-A0AAD6HDQ8-F1
#
_entry.id   AF-A0AAD6HDQ8-F1
#
_cell.length_a   1.000
_cell.length_b   1.000
_cell.length_c   1.000
_cell.angle_alpha   90.00
_cell.angle_beta   90.00
_cell.angle_gamma   90.00
#
_symmetry.space_group_name_H-M   'P 1'
#
loop_
_entity.id
_entity.type
_entity.pdbx_description
1 polymer ?
#
loop_
_entity_poly.entity_id
_entity_poly.type
_entity_poly.pdbx_seq_one_letter_code
_entity_poly.pdbx_strand_id
1 'polypeptide(L)'
;MDENLLAAAVVLRFYEELDYIPTDVAIRGLHVFIEAQASLALSSTGLRYAAFWIGFRQEFHMAFSQQRPFRLPLDICDTYLLWDPAPDLVLVNRLFIIAAHAIQYCYKSDDHFIHTRYEELVTLRNRWSERRLPALLPVYSKPPEREQGLIFPQKWFLNDCHIVAEQTLSLGEILLIAYDPSVARIEPGQRIAMESTDARLKSTVLDICGTALSKRQEPTALLTACIAIGICGDRFTDLAEQEALMDIVINSVRDNNYWPSNALAEKLRKAWGWAV
;
A
#
# COMPACT_ATOMS: atom_id res chain seq x y z
N MET A 1 -12.07 -27.86 -2.30
CA MET A 1 -12.49 -27.17 -1.07
C MET A 1 -13.63 -26.21 -1.42
N ASP A 2 -14.55 -25.96 -0.49
CA ASP A 2 -15.71 -25.09 -0.70
C ASP A 2 -15.27 -23.62 -0.84
N GLU A 3 -15.79 -22.92 -1.84
CA GLU A 3 -15.53 -21.48 -2.09
C GLU A 3 -16.04 -20.62 -0.95
N ASN A 4 -17.11 -21.06 -0.27
CA ASN A 4 -17.66 -20.39 0.89
C ASN A 4 -16.70 -20.44 2.09
N LEU A 5 -15.97 -21.54 2.25
CA LEU A 5 -14.99 -21.67 3.34
C LEU A 5 -13.82 -20.71 3.14
N LEU A 6 -13.30 -20.60 1.91
CA LEU A 6 -12.25 -19.64 1.58
C LEU A 6 -12.73 -18.19 1.82
N ALA A 7 -13.93 -17.86 1.34
CA ALA A 7 -14.51 -16.54 1.55
C ALA A 7 -14.70 -16.21 3.04
N ALA A 8 -15.25 -17.14 3.82
CA ALA A 8 -15.41 -16.98 5.26
C ALA A 8 -14.06 -16.78 5.98
N ALA A 9 -13.04 -17.56 5.60
CA ALA A 9 -11.72 -17.47 6.21
C ALA A 9 -11.05 -16.10 5.92
N VAL A 10 -11.17 -15.58 4.69
CA VAL A 10 -10.66 -14.25 4.31
C VAL A 10 -11.41 -13.12 5.04
N VAL A 11 -12.72 -13.25 5.27
CA VAL A 11 -13.50 -12.27 6.03
C VAL A 11 -13.14 -12.30 7.52
N LEU A 12 -13.02 -13.49 8.12
CA LEU A 12 -12.62 -13.63 9.52
C LEU A 12 -11.22 -13.10 9.76
N ARG A 13 -10.29 -13.32 8.82
CA ARG A 13 -8.95 -12.72 8.85
C ARG A 13 -9.01 -11.21 8.95
N PHE A 14 -9.82 -10.57 8.11
CA PHE A 14 -9.97 -9.13 8.13
C PHE A 14 -10.38 -8.67 9.52
N TYR A 15 -11.35 -9.35 10.14
CA TYR A 15 -11.82 -9.01 11.48
C TYR A 15 -10.73 -9.19 12.56
N GLU A 16 -9.97 -10.29 12.51
CA GLU A 16 -8.82 -10.52 13.41
C GLU A 16 -7.72 -9.47 13.22
N GLU A 17 -7.49 -9.06 11.97
CA GLU A 17 -6.60 -7.98 11.56
C GLU A 17 -7.15 -6.58 11.84
N LEU A 18 -8.31 -6.45 12.48
CA LEU A 18 -8.87 -5.16 12.89
C LEU A 18 -8.91 -5.00 14.40
N ASP A 19 -9.16 -6.09 15.13
CA ASP A 19 -9.33 -6.07 16.59
C ASP A 19 -8.02 -6.30 17.36
N TYR A 20 -7.00 -6.94 16.78
CA TYR A 20 -5.76 -7.29 17.48
C TYR A 20 -4.56 -7.42 16.54
N ILE A 21 -3.33 -7.35 17.06
CA ILE A 21 -2.14 -7.80 16.30
C ILE A 21 -2.29 -9.32 16.16
N PRO A 22 -2.61 -9.87 14.97
CA PRO A 22 -3.02 -11.26 14.88
C PRO A 22 -1.88 -12.16 15.35
N THR A 23 -2.20 -13.19 16.12
CA THR A 23 -1.20 -14.19 16.51
C THR A 23 -0.64 -14.88 15.26
N ASP A 24 0.66 -15.19 15.26
CA ASP A 24 1.33 -15.78 14.08
C ASP A 24 0.69 -17.11 13.63
N VAL A 25 -0.02 -17.80 14.53
CA VAL A 25 -0.74 -19.05 14.26
C VAL A 25 -1.98 -18.83 13.38
N ALA A 26 -2.79 -17.80 13.66
CA ALA A 26 -3.98 -17.49 12.86
C ALA A 26 -3.60 -17.07 11.43
N ILE A 27 -2.54 -16.25 11.31
CA ILE A 27 -1.98 -15.82 10.02
C ILE A 27 -1.47 -17.03 9.22
N ARG A 28 -0.76 -17.97 9.86
CA ARG A 28 -0.27 -19.19 9.19
C ARG A 28 -1.39 -20.13 8.77
N GLY A 29 -2.43 -20.28 9.60
CA GLY A 29 -3.58 -21.13 9.29
C GLY A 29 -4.25 -20.71 7.99
N LEU A 30 -4.56 -19.42 7.86
CA LEU A 30 -5.14 -18.87 6.63
C LEU A 30 -4.20 -18.93 5.43
N HIS A 31 -2.91 -18.73 5.66
CA HIS A 31 -1.92 -18.82 4.60
C HIS A 31 -2.02 -20.17 3.86
N VAL A 32 -2.04 -21.27 4.62
CA VAL A 32 -2.21 -22.62 4.09
C VAL A 32 -3.50 -22.76 3.27
N PHE A 33 -4.59 -22.10 3.68
CA PHE A 33 -5.86 -22.12 2.93
C PHE A 33 -5.78 -21.37 1.60
N ILE A 34 -5.16 -20.18 1.58
CA ILE A 34 -5.02 -19.39 0.35
C ILE A 34 -4.08 -20.10 -0.62
N GLU A 35 -2.92 -20.60 -0.15
CA GLU A 35 -1.97 -21.36 -0.96
C GLU A 35 -2.62 -22.60 -1.59
N ALA A 36 -3.32 -23.40 -0.80
CA ALA A 36 -3.96 -24.63 -1.26
C ALA A 36 -5.06 -24.37 -2.31
N GLN A 37 -5.61 -23.16 -2.40
CA GLN A 37 -6.68 -22.81 -3.32
C GLN A 37 -6.25 -21.86 -4.44
N ALA A 38 -5.03 -21.32 -4.41
CA ALA A 38 -4.59 -20.25 -5.30
C ALA A 38 -4.65 -20.65 -6.79
N SER A 39 -4.10 -21.82 -7.16
CA SER A 39 -4.12 -22.28 -8.56
C SER A 39 -5.55 -22.50 -9.08
N LEU A 40 -6.46 -23.00 -8.24
CA LEU A 40 -7.87 -23.17 -8.59
C LEU A 40 -8.59 -21.82 -8.68
N ALA A 41 -8.33 -20.90 -7.75
CA ALA A 41 -8.90 -19.56 -7.73
C ALA A 41 -8.56 -18.77 -9.00
N LEU A 42 -7.35 -18.93 -9.51
CA LEU A 42 -6.88 -18.23 -10.71
C LEU A 42 -7.34 -18.89 -12.03
N SER A 43 -7.85 -20.13 -11.97
CA SER A 43 -8.34 -20.88 -13.13
C SER A 43 -9.82 -20.64 -13.48
N SER A 44 -10.59 -20.03 -12.58
CA SER A 44 -12.03 -19.82 -12.73
C SER A 44 -12.45 -18.47 -12.18
N THR A 45 -13.43 -17.81 -12.79
CA THR A 45 -14.08 -16.63 -12.19
C THR A 45 -15.10 -17.05 -11.12
N GLY A 46 -15.47 -16.14 -10.21
CA GLY A 46 -16.50 -16.40 -9.18
C GLY A 46 -16.04 -16.06 -7.76
N LEU A 47 -16.70 -16.65 -6.76
CA LEU A 47 -16.45 -16.36 -5.35
C LEU A 47 -15.02 -16.71 -4.93
N ARG A 48 -14.51 -17.87 -5.37
CA ARG A 48 -13.12 -18.27 -5.10
C ARG A 48 -12.10 -17.25 -5.60
N TYR A 49 -12.30 -16.75 -6.83
CA TYR A 49 -11.45 -15.73 -7.44
C TYR A 49 -11.47 -14.43 -6.64
N ALA A 50 -12.66 -13.96 -6.27
CA ALA A 50 -12.83 -12.74 -5.48
C ALA A 50 -12.17 -12.89 -4.10
N ALA A 51 -12.42 -14.00 -3.41
CA ALA A 51 -11.86 -14.28 -2.09
C ALA A 51 -10.32 -14.31 -2.12
N PHE A 52 -9.72 -14.95 -3.14
CA PHE A 52 -8.28 -14.95 -3.33
C PHE A 52 -7.71 -13.53 -3.44
N TRP A 53 -8.27 -12.69 -4.32
CA TRP A 53 -7.75 -11.34 -4.51
C TRP A 53 -7.99 -10.41 -3.33
N ILE A 54 -9.09 -10.59 -2.58
CA ILE A 54 -9.29 -9.88 -1.32
C ILE A 54 -8.21 -10.30 -0.31
N GLY A 55 -7.96 -11.60 -0.14
CA GLY A 55 -6.91 -12.11 0.75
C GLY A 55 -5.50 -11.66 0.34
N PHE A 56 -5.22 -11.58 -0.97
CA PHE A 56 -3.95 -11.08 -1.50
C PHE A 56 -3.72 -9.61 -1.13
N ARG A 57 -4.75 -8.77 -1.29
CA ARG A 57 -4.68 -7.34 -0.94
C ARG A 57 -4.55 -7.11 0.56
N GLN A 58 -5.27 -7.88 1.38
CA GLN A 58 -5.11 -7.87 2.84
C GLN A 58 -3.67 -8.21 3.23
N GLU A 59 -3.12 -9.29 2.67
CA GLU A 59 -1.72 -9.64 2.89
C GLU A 59 -0.76 -8.52 2.47
N PHE A 60 -1.01 -7.86 1.35
CA PHE A 60 -0.19 -6.74 0.88
C PHE A 60 -0.17 -5.58 1.89
N HIS A 61 -1.34 -5.12 2.32
CA HIS A 61 -1.44 -4.03 3.29
C HIS A 61 -0.81 -4.41 4.63
N MET A 62 -0.98 -5.67 5.07
CA MET A 62 -0.42 -6.16 6.31
C MET A 62 1.10 -6.33 6.27
N ALA A 63 1.64 -6.92 5.20
CA ALA A 63 3.07 -7.09 5.03
C ALA A 63 3.77 -5.73 4.96
N PHE A 64 3.16 -4.75 4.26
CA PHE A 64 3.63 -3.37 4.24
C PHE A 64 3.60 -2.72 5.63
N SER A 65 2.45 -2.78 6.31
CA SER A 65 2.28 -2.14 7.62
C SER A 65 3.18 -2.73 8.71
N GLN A 66 3.44 -4.04 8.66
CA GLN A 66 4.30 -4.75 9.61
C GLN A 66 5.76 -4.80 9.19
N GLN A 67 6.11 -4.25 8.03
CA GLN A 67 7.46 -4.24 7.47
C GLN A 67 8.09 -5.65 7.42
N ARG A 68 7.33 -6.62 6.90
CA ARG A 68 7.72 -8.03 6.85
C ARG A 68 7.66 -8.57 5.41
N PRO A 69 8.36 -9.68 5.11
CA PRO A 69 8.21 -10.36 3.84
C PRO A 69 6.75 -10.69 3.54
N PHE A 70 6.40 -10.61 2.25
CA PHE A 70 5.12 -11.08 1.74
C PHE A 70 5.06 -12.60 1.91
N ARG A 71 3.97 -13.13 2.47
CA ARG A 71 3.89 -14.55 2.81
C ARG A 71 3.32 -15.38 1.67
N LEU A 72 2.35 -14.85 0.90
CA LEU A 72 1.72 -15.62 -0.17
C LEU A 72 2.72 -15.96 -1.29
N PRO A 73 2.66 -17.17 -1.85
CA PRO A 73 3.53 -17.61 -2.93
C PRO A 73 3.24 -16.81 -4.21
N LEU A 74 4.25 -16.07 -4.66
CA LEU A 74 4.14 -15.18 -5.82
C LEU A 74 4.25 -15.91 -7.16
N ASP A 75 4.92 -17.06 -7.18
CA ASP A 75 5.06 -17.94 -8.35
C ASP A 75 3.70 -18.41 -8.89
N ILE A 76 2.70 -18.60 -8.02
CA ILE A 76 1.34 -18.94 -8.42
C ILE A 76 0.69 -17.81 -9.26
N CYS A 77 1.16 -16.57 -9.10
CA CYS A 77 0.69 -15.40 -9.82
C CYS A 77 1.51 -15.05 -11.06
N ASP A 78 2.56 -15.80 -11.41
CA ASP A 78 3.42 -15.49 -12.57
C ASP A 78 2.63 -15.43 -13.88
N THR A 79 1.63 -16.31 -14.02
CA THR A 79 0.72 -16.35 -15.17
C THR A 79 -0.20 -15.13 -15.29
N TYR A 80 -0.32 -14.32 -14.24
CA TYR A 80 -1.08 -13.06 -14.26
C TYR A 80 -0.28 -11.87 -14.78
N LEU A 81 1.06 -11.92 -14.73
CA LEU A 81 1.97 -10.89 -15.23
C LEU A 81 2.13 -10.91 -16.77
N LEU A 82 1.05 -11.24 -17.46
CA LEU A 82 0.92 -11.02 -18.90
C LEU A 82 0.71 -9.52 -19.18
N TRP A 83 1.05 -9.09 -20.38
CA TRP A 83 1.03 -7.67 -20.76
C TRP A 83 0.06 -7.34 -21.89
N ASP A 84 -0.87 -8.25 -22.15
CA ASP A 84 -2.01 -8.08 -23.03
C ASP A 84 -3.01 -7.05 -22.46
N PRO A 85 -3.78 -6.36 -23.32
CA PRO A 85 -4.87 -5.50 -22.87
C PRO A 85 -5.87 -6.29 -22.02
N ALA A 86 -6.21 -5.77 -20.84
CA ALA A 86 -7.08 -6.45 -19.89
C ALA A 86 -8.03 -5.44 -19.20
N PRO A 87 -9.15 -5.91 -18.61
CA PRO A 87 -10.02 -5.06 -17.80
C PRO A 87 -9.30 -4.44 -16.60
N ASP A 88 -9.79 -3.30 -16.10
CA ASP A 88 -9.20 -2.54 -14.98
C ASP A 88 -8.85 -3.43 -13.78
N LEU A 89 -9.75 -4.33 -13.37
CA LEU A 89 -9.54 -5.23 -12.23
C LEU A 89 -8.30 -6.12 -12.42
N VAL A 90 -8.07 -6.63 -13.63
CA VAL A 90 -6.91 -7.47 -13.95
C VAL A 90 -5.63 -6.63 -13.95
N LEU A 91 -5.69 -5.42 -14.49
CA LEU A 91 -4.56 -4.49 -14.44
C LEU A 91 -4.18 -4.13 -12.99
N VAL A 92 -5.16 -3.87 -12.14
CA VAL A 92 -4.95 -3.61 -10.70
C VAL A 92 -4.34 -4.83 -10.01
N ASN A 93 -4.82 -6.04 -10.31
CA ASN A 93 -4.26 -7.27 -9.76
C ASN A 93 -2.79 -7.48 -10.19
N ARG A 94 -2.42 -7.16 -11.44
CA ARG A 94 -1.02 -7.14 -11.89
C ARG A 94 -0.16 -6.17 -11.07
N LEU A 95 -0.69 -4.98 -10.77
CA LEU A 95 0.01 -4.01 -9.92
C LEU A 95 0.27 -4.54 -8.52
N PHE A 96 -0.71 -5.20 -7.90
CA PHE A 96 -0.53 -5.84 -6.59
C PHE A 96 0.55 -6.91 -6.60
N ILE A 97 0.67 -7.71 -7.66
CA ILE A 97 1.76 -8.69 -7.80
C ILE A 97 3.11 -7.99 -7.86
N ILE A 98 3.25 -6.93 -8.68
CA ILE A 98 4.48 -6.14 -8.77
C ILE A 98 4.85 -5.55 -7.40
N ALA A 99 3.87 -4.96 -6.71
CA ALA A 99 4.08 -4.36 -5.39
C ALA A 99 4.42 -5.41 -4.31
N ALA A 100 3.87 -6.63 -4.41
CA ALA A 100 4.22 -7.73 -3.52
C ALA A 100 5.66 -8.22 -3.75
N HIS A 101 6.14 -8.26 -5.00
CA HIS A 101 7.57 -8.50 -5.26
C HIS A 101 8.47 -7.38 -4.72
N ALA A 102 8.00 -6.12 -4.69
CA ALA A 102 8.72 -5.03 -4.04
C ALA A 102 8.82 -5.24 -2.51
N ILE A 103 7.72 -5.62 -1.84
CA ILE A 103 7.74 -6.01 -0.41
C ILE A 103 8.74 -7.15 -0.18
N GLN A 104 8.71 -8.17 -1.04
CA GLN A 104 9.62 -9.30 -0.95
C GLN A 104 11.09 -8.86 -1.05
N TYR A 105 11.41 -8.00 -2.01
CA TYR A 105 12.74 -7.42 -2.17
C TYR A 105 13.18 -6.66 -0.91
N CYS A 106 12.34 -5.78 -0.38
CA CYS A 106 12.67 -4.91 0.75
C CYS A 106 12.91 -5.66 2.07
N TYR A 107 12.11 -6.71 2.35
CA TYR A 107 12.09 -7.33 3.68
C TYR A 107 12.67 -8.75 3.74
N LYS A 108 12.96 -9.40 2.61
CA LYS A 108 13.65 -10.71 2.61
C LYS A 108 15.15 -10.48 2.74
N SER A 109 15.78 -11.22 3.66
CA SER A 109 17.06 -10.89 4.26
C SER A 109 18.28 -10.77 3.33
N ASP A 110 18.19 -11.19 2.06
CA ASP A 110 19.34 -11.17 1.14
C ASP A 110 19.10 -10.44 -0.21
N ASP A 111 17.85 -10.08 -0.54
CA ASP A 111 17.52 -9.59 -1.88
C ASP A 111 17.71 -8.07 -2.05
N HIS A 112 17.59 -7.27 -0.98
CA HIS A 112 17.63 -5.80 -1.04
C HIS A 112 18.99 -5.18 -1.38
N PHE A 113 20.05 -5.98 -1.50
CA PHE A 113 21.36 -5.51 -2.00
C PHE A 113 21.55 -5.80 -3.50
N ILE A 114 20.61 -6.50 -4.13
CA ILE A 114 20.71 -6.90 -5.53
C ILE A 114 20.20 -5.75 -6.40
N HIS A 115 21.13 -4.96 -6.94
CA HIS A 115 20.82 -3.79 -7.78
C HIS A 115 20.00 -4.15 -9.02
N THR A 116 20.32 -5.27 -9.68
CA THR A 116 19.56 -5.76 -10.84
C THR A 116 18.10 -6.07 -10.50
N ARG A 117 17.83 -6.61 -9.30
CA ARG A 117 16.46 -6.92 -8.86
C ARG A 117 15.65 -5.64 -8.62
N TYR A 118 16.28 -4.61 -8.08
CA TYR A 118 15.67 -3.29 -7.95
C TYR A 118 15.32 -2.69 -9.32
N GLU A 119 16.26 -2.71 -10.27
CA GLU A 119 16.04 -2.21 -11.63
C GLU A 119 14.91 -2.96 -12.34
N GLU A 120 14.80 -4.27 -12.16
CA GLU A 120 13.69 -5.08 -12.66
C GLU A 120 12.34 -4.59 -12.10
N LEU A 121 12.25 -4.34 -10.80
CA LEU A 121 11.02 -3.89 -10.15
C LEU A 121 10.62 -2.48 -10.61
N VAL A 122 11.58 -1.56 -10.72
CA VAL A 122 11.36 -0.22 -11.30
C VAL A 122 10.86 -0.35 -12.73
N THR A 123 11.47 -1.23 -13.54
CA THR A 123 11.07 -1.49 -14.93
C THR A 123 9.64 -2.02 -15.00
N LEU A 124 9.28 -3.00 -14.18
CA LEU A 124 7.93 -3.57 -14.13
C LEU A 124 6.88 -2.52 -13.74
N ARG A 125 7.18 -1.70 -12.72
CA ARG A 125 6.33 -0.60 -12.26
C ARG A 125 6.13 0.46 -13.35
N ASN A 126 7.19 0.85 -14.05
CA ASN A 126 7.11 1.83 -15.14
C ASN A 126 6.30 1.29 -16.32
N ARG A 127 6.57 0.03 -16.71
CA ARG A 127 5.80 -0.65 -17.76
C ARG A 127 4.32 -0.75 -17.43
N TRP A 128 3.96 -1.00 -16.17
CA TRP A 128 2.56 -0.97 -15.73
C TRP A 128 1.96 0.43 -15.88
N SER A 129 2.68 1.47 -15.43
CA SER A 129 2.25 2.87 -15.53
C SER A 129 2.09 3.36 -16.97
N GLU A 130 2.87 2.84 -17.91
CA GLU A 130 2.77 3.17 -19.35
C GLU A 130 1.62 2.44 -20.04
N ARG A 131 1.33 1.20 -19.63
CA ARG A 131 0.29 0.35 -20.25
C ARG A 131 -1.08 0.49 -19.61
N ARG A 132 -1.19 1.16 -18.46
CA ARG A 132 -2.49 1.39 -17.82
C ARG A 132 -3.41 2.16 -18.76
N LEU A 133 -4.68 1.78 -18.76
CA LEU A 133 -5.69 2.48 -19.55
C LEU A 133 -5.79 3.95 -19.11
N PRO A 134 -6.02 4.91 -20.01
CA PRO A 134 -6.22 6.31 -19.63
C PRO A 134 -7.35 6.52 -18.61
N ALA A 135 -8.35 5.62 -18.60
CA ALA A 135 -9.44 5.64 -17.63
C ALA A 135 -8.98 5.41 -16.17
N LEU A 136 -7.81 4.77 -15.96
CA LEU A 136 -7.21 4.59 -14.63
C LEU A 136 -6.52 5.86 -14.09
N LEU A 137 -6.41 6.91 -14.92
CA LEU A 137 -5.91 8.22 -14.50
C LEU A 137 -7.01 9.04 -13.81
N PRO A 138 -6.65 9.93 -12.88
CA PRO A 138 -7.61 10.86 -12.34
C PRO A 138 -8.17 11.76 -13.45
N VAL A 139 -9.51 11.93 -13.48
CA VAL A 139 -10.20 12.85 -14.41
C VAL A 139 -10.00 14.31 -14.04
N TYR A 140 -9.61 14.57 -12.80
CA TYR A 140 -9.24 15.88 -12.29
C TYR A 140 -8.05 15.72 -11.34
N SER A 141 -7.04 16.57 -11.48
CA SER A 141 -5.89 16.62 -10.57
C SER A 141 -5.46 18.05 -10.35
N LYS A 142 -5.36 18.46 -9.09
CA LYS A 142 -4.84 19.75 -8.64
C LYS A 142 -3.72 19.52 -7.62
N PRO A 143 -2.54 20.16 -7.79
CA PRO A 143 -1.47 20.05 -6.80
C PRO A 143 -1.87 20.72 -5.48
N PRO A 144 -1.16 20.44 -4.37
CA PRO A 144 -1.34 21.13 -3.11
C PRO A 144 -1.12 22.65 -3.24
N GLU A 145 -1.93 23.45 -2.52
CA GLU A 145 -1.80 24.90 -2.43
C GLU A 145 -1.51 25.28 -0.98
N ARG A 146 -0.23 25.14 -0.59
CA ARG A 146 0.24 25.35 0.79
C ARG A 146 -0.06 26.75 1.32
N GLU A 147 -0.01 27.77 0.44
CA GLU A 147 -0.34 29.17 0.79
C GLU A 147 -1.80 29.35 1.25
N GLN A 148 -2.69 28.46 0.83
CA GLN A 148 -4.12 28.47 1.19
C GLN A 148 -4.44 27.42 2.28
N GLY A 149 -3.43 26.78 2.86
CA GLY A 149 -3.61 25.69 3.83
C GLY A 149 -4.07 24.36 3.20
N LEU A 150 -4.08 24.24 1.87
CA LEU A 150 -4.44 23.01 1.18
C LEU A 150 -3.22 22.09 1.05
N ILE A 151 -2.99 21.29 2.09
CA ILE A 151 -1.81 20.42 2.23
C ILE A 151 -1.82 19.24 1.24
N PHE A 152 -2.99 18.68 0.93
CA PHE A 152 -3.13 17.51 0.08
C PHE A 152 -3.49 17.88 -1.37
N PRO A 153 -3.05 17.10 -2.37
CA PRO A 153 -3.55 17.25 -3.74
C PRO A 153 -5.03 16.87 -3.80
N GLN A 154 -5.76 17.48 -4.76
CA GLN A 154 -7.13 17.10 -5.06
C GLN A 154 -7.13 16.24 -6.31
N LYS A 155 -7.63 15.01 -6.21
CA LYS A 155 -7.76 14.09 -7.34
C LYS A 155 -9.16 13.54 -7.39
N TRP A 156 -9.75 13.39 -8.58
CA TRP A 156 -11.04 12.70 -8.76
C TRP A 156 -10.89 11.54 -9.72
N PHE A 157 -11.52 10.41 -9.39
CA PHE A 157 -11.45 9.17 -10.14
C PHE A 157 -12.84 8.72 -10.57
N LEU A 158 -12.91 7.93 -11.63
CA LEU A 158 -14.18 7.40 -12.13
C LEU A 158 -14.68 6.18 -11.33
N ASN A 159 -13.77 5.44 -10.68
CA ASN A 159 -14.10 4.22 -9.96
C ASN A 159 -13.14 3.99 -8.77
N ASP A 160 -13.60 3.25 -7.77
CA ASP A 160 -12.84 2.86 -6.57
C ASP A 160 -11.63 2.01 -6.92
N CYS A 161 -11.73 1.16 -7.95
CA CYS A 161 -10.57 0.39 -8.40
C CYS A 161 -9.42 1.27 -8.90
N HIS A 162 -9.71 2.48 -9.39
CA HIS A 162 -8.70 3.45 -9.83
C HIS A 162 -8.01 4.11 -8.63
N ILE A 163 -8.77 4.40 -7.57
CA ILE A 163 -8.22 4.88 -6.28
C ILE A 163 -7.26 3.82 -5.71
N VAL A 164 -7.69 2.56 -5.68
CA VAL A 164 -6.85 1.44 -5.22
C VAL A 164 -5.59 1.32 -6.07
N ALA A 165 -5.70 1.45 -7.38
CA ALA A 165 -4.55 1.40 -8.30
C ALA A 165 -3.53 2.50 -7.98
N GLU A 166 -3.99 3.75 -7.87
CA GLU A 166 -3.12 4.90 -7.59
C GLU A 166 -2.43 4.76 -6.24
N GLN A 167 -3.16 4.38 -5.18
CA GLN A 167 -2.56 4.20 -3.86
C GLN A 167 -1.58 3.02 -3.81
N THR A 168 -1.87 1.92 -4.51
CA THR A 168 -0.96 0.78 -4.58
C THR A 168 0.34 1.15 -5.32
N LEU A 169 0.24 1.95 -6.38
CA LEU A 169 1.40 2.48 -7.11
C LEU A 169 2.26 3.36 -6.19
N SER A 170 1.63 4.23 -5.41
CA SER A 170 2.31 5.12 -4.45
C SER A 170 2.91 4.36 -3.25
N LEU A 171 2.26 3.32 -2.73
CA LEU A 171 2.86 2.44 -1.72
C LEU A 171 4.09 1.71 -2.29
N GLY A 172 4.00 1.18 -3.50
CA GLY A 172 5.15 0.60 -4.19
C GLY A 172 6.30 1.59 -4.36
N GLU A 173 5.99 2.85 -4.67
CA GLU A 173 6.98 3.93 -4.76
C GLU A 173 7.66 4.20 -3.41
N ILE A 174 6.93 4.18 -2.29
CA ILE A 174 7.53 4.31 -0.94
C ILE A 174 8.60 3.23 -0.72
N LEU A 175 8.31 1.97 -1.08
CA LEU A 175 9.27 0.87 -0.95
C LEU A 175 10.51 1.09 -1.81
N LEU A 176 10.32 1.45 -3.08
CA LEU A 176 11.43 1.67 -4.02
C LEU A 176 12.28 2.88 -3.59
N ILE A 177 11.67 3.97 -3.12
CA ILE A 177 12.40 5.13 -2.58
C ILE A 177 13.24 4.73 -1.36
N ALA A 178 12.63 4.02 -0.40
CA ALA A 178 13.26 3.71 0.87
C ALA A 178 14.41 2.69 0.75
N TYR A 179 14.34 1.81 -0.26
CA TYR A 179 15.29 0.72 -0.48
C TYR A 179 16.13 0.89 -1.76
N ASP A 180 16.24 2.11 -2.31
CA ASP A 180 17.07 2.38 -3.48
C ASP A 180 18.56 2.09 -3.17
N PRO A 181 19.18 1.09 -3.83
CA PRO A 181 20.57 0.71 -3.58
C PRO A 181 21.58 1.74 -4.10
N SER A 182 21.15 2.72 -4.90
CA SER A 182 21.99 3.73 -5.54
C SER A 182 22.25 4.95 -4.63
N VAL A 183 21.54 5.05 -3.51
CA VAL A 183 21.72 6.15 -2.53
C VAL A 183 23.11 6.04 -1.91
N ALA A 184 23.95 7.04 -2.16
CA ALA A 184 25.36 7.05 -1.77
C ALA A 184 25.55 6.88 -0.26
N ARG A 185 26.28 5.83 0.14
CA ARG A 185 26.60 5.50 1.54
C ARG A 185 27.85 6.23 2.07
N ILE A 186 28.32 7.28 1.39
CA ILE A 186 29.57 8.00 1.72
C ILE A 186 29.24 9.40 2.29
N GLU A 187 29.89 9.76 3.39
CA GLU A 187 29.46 10.77 4.36
C GLU A 187 29.18 12.20 3.87
N PRO A 188 29.89 12.81 2.87
CA PRO A 188 29.58 14.18 2.46
C PRO A 188 28.26 14.31 1.69
N GLY A 189 27.87 13.27 0.93
CA GLY A 189 26.65 13.27 0.10
C GLY A 189 25.43 12.64 0.79
N GLN A 190 25.65 11.91 1.89
CA GLN A 190 24.62 11.11 2.56
C GLN A 190 23.48 11.97 3.11
N ARG A 191 23.79 13.13 3.71
CA ARG A 191 22.76 14.02 4.28
C ARG A 191 21.83 14.59 3.21
N ILE A 192 22.40 15.10 2.12
CA ILE A 192 21.63 15.64 0.99
C ILE A 192 20.77 14.55 0.34
N ALA A 193 21.34 13.35 0.18
CA ALA A 193 20.61 12.22 -0.36
C ALA A 193 19.45 11.78 0.56
N MET A 194 19.66 11.78 1.88
CA MET A 194 18.62 11.45 2.86
C MET A 194 17.52 12.50 2.92
N GLU A 195 17.85 13.79 2.87
CA GLU A 195 16.88 14.89 2.79
C GLU A 195 16.03 14.80 1.49
N SER A 196 16.65 14.45 0.36
CA SER A 196 15.96 14.21 -0.92
C SER A 196 15.02 12.99 -0.84
N THR A 197 15.49 11.89 -0.26
CA THR A 197 14.68 10.69 0.00
C THR A 197 13.47 11.01 0.87
N ASP A 198 13.66 11.71 1.98
CA ASP A 198 12.57 12.11 2.87
C ASP A 198 11.59 13.06 2.18
N ALA A 199 12.06 13.99 1.34
CA ALA A 199 11.18 14.86 0.56
C ALA A 199 10.30 14.06 -0.41
N ARG A 200 10.87 13.05 -1.10
CA ARG A 200 10.11 12.15 -1.97
C ARG A 200 9.09 11.33 -1.19
N LEU A 201 9.50 10.71 -0.08
CA LEU A 201 8.61 9.93 0.79
C LEU A 201 7.44 10.78 1.31
N LYS A 202 7.72 11.98 1.82
CA LYS A 202 6.67 12.91 2.28
C LYS A 202 5.72 13.26 1.14
N SER A 203 6.24 13.59 -0.04
CA SER A 203 5.40 13.90 -1.20
C SER A 203 4.50 12.73 -1.58
N THR A 204 5.01 11.49 -1.54
CA THR A 204 4.22 10.29 -1.85
C THR A 204 3.14 10.04 -0.79
N VAL A 205 3.43 10.25 0.50
CA VAL A 205 2.43 10.12 1.58
C VAL A 205 1.31 11.16 1.42
N LEU A 206 1.66 12.42 1.12
CA LEU A 206 0.66 13.47 0.86
C LEU A 206 -0.22 13.12 -0.35
N ASP A 207 0.35 12.51 -1.38
CA ASP A 207 -0.39 12.05 -2.56
C ASP A 207 -1.38 10.91 -2.24
N ILE A 208 -0.96 9.93 -1.44
CA ILE A 208 -1.84 8.85 -0.94
C ILE A 208 -2.99 9.42 -0.12
N CYS A 209 -2.70 10.41 0.73
CA CYS A 209 -3.70 11.09 1.55
C CYS A 209 -4.70 11.88 0.71
N GLY A 210 -4.23 12.68 -0.26
CA GLY A 210 -5.11 13.39 -1.18
C GLY A 210 -5.98 12.45 -2.02
N THR A 211 -5.41 11.33 -2.45
CA THR A 211 -6.13 10.26 -3.14
C THR A 211 -7.21 9.65 -2.25
N ALA A 212 -6.93 9.39 -0.96
CA ALA A 212 -7.94 8.88 -0.02
C ALA A 212 -9.09 9.88 0.22
N LEU A 213 -8.78 11.17 0.25
CA LEU A 213 -9.77 12.22 0.45
C LEU A 213 -10.66 12.47 -0.77
N SER A 214 -10.30 11.95 -1.95
CA SER A 214 -11.12 12.03 -3.17
C SER A 214 -12.51 11.41 -3.00
N LYS A 215 -12.60 10.34 -2.20
CA LYS A 215 -13.84 9.64 -1.87
C LYS A 215 -13.77 9.17 -0.42
N ARG A 216 -14.06 10.07 0.52
CA ARG A 216 -14.01 9.81 1.98
C ARG A 216 -14.87 8.62 2.44
N GLN A 217 -15.86 8.22 1.64
CA GLN A 217 -16.74 7.10 1.94
C GLN A 217 -16.13 5.72 1.64
N GLU A 218 -14.94 5.66 1.02
CA GLU A 218 -14.25 4.41 0.71
C GLU A 218 -13.28 4.01 1.84
N PRO A 219 -13.61 3.02 2.70
CA PRO A 219 -12.82 2.73 3.91
C PRO A 219 -11.41 2.23 3.59
N THR A 220 -11.26 1.46 2.51
CA THR A 220 -9.97 0.92 2.04
C THR A 220 -8.97 2.03 1.73
N ALA A 221 -9.45 3.15 1.18
CA ALA A 221 -8.59 4.25 0.77
C ALA A 221 -8.03 5.01 1.99
N LEU A 222 -8.87 5.23 3.01
CA LEU A 222 -8.45 5.83 4.28
C LEU A 222 -7.53 4.90 5.08
N LEU A 223 -7.80 3.60 5.10
CA LEU A 223 -6.92 2.61 5.72
C LEU A 223 -5.52 2.66 5.09
N THR A 224 -5.45 2.72 3.75
CA THR A 224 -4.19 2.81 3.02
C THR A 224 -3.41 4.08 3.35
N ALA A 225 -4.10 5.22 3.49
CA ALA A 225 -3.48 6.46 3.95
C ALA A 225 -2.94 6.32 5.40
N CYS A 226 -3.71 5.74 6.32
CA CYS A 226 -3.26 5.52 7.69
C CYS A 226 -2.03 4.62 7.76
N ILE A 227 -1.95 3.57 6.92
CA ILE A 227 -0.75 2.72 6.82
C ILE A 227 0.46 3.54 6.35
N ALA A 228 0.31 4.33 5.29
CA ALA A 228 1.41 5.17 4.79
C ALA A 228 1.88 6.19 5.84
N ILE A 229 0.95 6.84 6.55
CA ILE A 229 1.24 7.75 7.67
C ILE A 229 1.94 6.99 8.80
N GLY A 230 1.50 5.79 9.15
CA GLY A 230 2.12 4.99 10.21
C GLY A 230 3.56 4.60 9.94
N ILE A 231 3.94 4.47 8.66
CA ILE A 231 5.29 4.07 8.23
C ILE A 231 6.21 5.28 8.04
N CYS A 232 5.71 6.36 7.45
CA CYS A 232 6.52 7.51 7.03
C CYS A 232 6.22 8.82 7.79
N GLY A 233 5.21 8.83 8.66
CA GLY A 233 4.70 10.04 9.33
C GLY A 233 5.70 10.71 10.25
N ASP A 234 6.64 9.96 10.83
CA ASP A 234 7.72 10.47 11.69
C ASP A 234 8.67 11.46 10.99
N ARG A 235 8.75 11.42 9.65
CA ARG A 235 9.58 12.30 8.83
C ARG A 235 9.01 13.71 8.66
N PHE A 236 7.74 13.92 9.02
CA PHE A 236 7.06 15.20 8.88
C PHE A 236 7.46 16.15 10.01
N THR A 237 7.94 17.33 9.65
CA THR A 237 8.44 18.35 10.58
C THR A 237 7.63 19.64 10.56
N ASP A 238 6.85 19.86 9.49
CA ASP A 238 5.99 21.03 9.36
C ASP A 238 4.68 20.81 10.14
N LEU A 239 4.31 21.77 10.98
CA LEU A 239 3.15 21.64 11.87
C LEU A 239 1.84 21.52 11.08
N ALA A 240 1.67 22.27 9.99
CA ALA A 240 0.45 22.22 9.18
C ALA A 240 0.31 20.87 8.46
N GLU A 241 1.42 20.30 7.99
CA GLU A 241 1.44 18.92 7.47
C GLU A 241 1.08 17.91 8.57
N GLN A 242 1.69 18.00 9.75
CA GLN A 242 1.40 17.09 10.87
C GLN A 242 -0.07 17.15 11.32
N GLU A 243 -0.64 18.35 11.45
CA GLU A 243 -2.06 18.56 11.77
C GLU A 243 -2.98 17.97 10.71
N ALA A 244 -2.68 18.18 9.42
CA ALA A 244 -3.46 17.61 8.33
C ALA A 244 -3.41 16.08 8.30
N LEU A 245 -2.25 15.47 8.57
CA LEU A 245 -2.12 14.00 8.68
C LEU A 245 -2.88 13.46 9.90
N MET A 246 -2.80 14.15 11.04
CA MET A 246 -3.52 13.78 12.25
C MET A 246 -5.04 13.83 12.04
N ASP A 247 -5.55 14.83 11.30
CA ASP A 247 -6.97 14.92 10.96
C ASP A 247 -7.46 13.68 10.18
N ILE A 248 -6.66 13.15 9.25
CA ILE A 248 -6.97 11.90 8.55
C ILE A 248 -7.03 10.73 9.55
N VAL A 249 -6.04 10.61 10.44
CA VAL A 249 -5.96 9.53 11.44
C VAL A 249 -7.13 9.58 12.43
N ILE A 250 -7.58 10.77 12.82
CA ILE A 250 -8.71 10.95 13.76
C ILE A 250 -10.06 10.74 13.05
N ASN A 251 -10.22 11.22 11.81
CA ASN A 251 -11.48 11.05 11.08
C ASN A 251 -11.68 9.61 10.60
N SER A 252 -10.61 8.86 10.31
CA SER A 252 -10.72 7.44 9.95
C SER A 252 -11.30 6.58 11.09
N VAL A 253 -11.17 7.03 12.35
CA VAL A 253 -11.77 6.36 13.53
C VAL A 253 -13.27 6.59 13.57
N ARG A 254 -13.64 7.87 13.49
CA ARG A 254 -14.99 8.34 13.77
C ARG A 254 -15.99 7.81 12.75
N ASP A 255 -15.55 7.72 11.50
CA ASP A 255 -16.45 7.44 10.40
C ASP A 255 -16.52 5.93 10.08
N ASN A 256 -15.64 5.11 10.67
CA ASN A 256 -15.27 3.84 10.08
C ASN A 256 -14.90 2.73 11.09
N ASN A 257 -14.66 3.02 12.38
CA ASN A 257 -14.33 2.04 13.44
C ASN A 257 -13.13 1.11 13.13
N TYR A 258 -12.27 1.43 12.15
CA TYR A 258 -11.18 0.57 11.69
C TYR A 258 -9.84 0.86 12.40
N TRP A 259 -9.03 -0.20 12.64
CA TRP A 259 -7.56 -0.35 12.86
C TRP A 259 -6.77 0.82 13.49
N PRO A 260 -5.86 0.56 14.47
CA PRO A 260 -5.75 1.28 15.74
C PRO A 260 -5.24 2.72 15.56
N SER A 261 -6.16 3.57 15.18
CA SER A 261 -6.00 5.00 15.04
C SER A 261 -5.57 5.71 16.33
N ASN A 262 -6.02 5.25 17.50
CA ASN A 262 -5.55 5.79 18.77
C ASN A 262 -4.07 5.46 19.01
N ALA A 263 -3.65 4.21 18.77
CA ALA A 263 -2.25 3.83 18.91
C ALA A 263 -1.37 4.54 17.88
N LEU A 264 -1.86 4.71 16.65
CA LEU A 264 -1.20 5.48 15.61
C LEU A 264 -1.10 6.96 15.98
N ALA A 265 -2.18 7.58 16.45
CA ALA A 265 -2.19 8.98 16.87
C ALA A 265 -1.21 9.22 18.02
N GLU A 266 -1.19 8.35 19.05
CA GLU A 266 -0.22 8.42 20.15
C GLU A 266 1.23 8.26 19.66
N LYS A 267 1.47 7.30 18.74
CA LYS A 267 2.77 7.12 18.10
C LYS A 267 3.23 8.40 17.40
N LEU A 268 2.35 9.03 16.62
CA LEU A 268 2.66 10.26 15.87
C LEU A 268 2.88 11.46 16.80
N ARG A 269 2.01 11.66 17.80
CA ARG A 269 2.19 12.72 18.82
C ARG A 269 3.55 12.63 19.48
N LYS A 270 3.94 11.42 19.88
CA LYS A 270 5.27 11.16 20.45
C LYS A 270 6.40 11.42 19.47
N ALA A 271 6.27 10.97 18.22
CA ALA A 271 7.29 11.17 17.18
C ALA A 271 7.49 12.66 16.83
N TRP A 272 6.41 13.44 16.84
CA TRP A 272 6.43 14.88 16.54
C TRP A 272 6.71 15.76 17.76
N GLY A 273 6.82 15.18 18.96
CA GLY A 273 7.05 15.92 20.20
C GLY A 273 5.86 16.78 20.63
N TRP A 274 4.64 16.43 20.20
CA TRP A 274 3.43 17.07 20.70
C TRP A 274 3.21 16.68 22.17
N ALA A 275 2.85 17.63 23.02
CA ALA A 275 2.50 17.32 24.41
C ALA A 275 1.28 16.38 24.45
N VAL A 276 1.37 15.31 25.23
CA VAL A 276 0.30 14.32 25.48
C VAL A 276 -0.60 14.81 26.60
#